data_AF-A0A0L1KZ57-F1
#
_entry.id   AF-A0A0L1KZ57-F1
#
_cell.length_a   1.000
_cell.length_b   1.000
_cell.length_c   1.000
_cell.angle_alpha   90.00
_cell.angle_beta   90.00
_cell.angle_gamma   90.00
#
_symmetry.space_group_name_H-M   'P 1'
#
loop_
_entity.id
_entity.type
_entity.pdbx_description
1 polymer ?
#
loop_
_entity_poly.entity_id
_entity_poly.type
_entity_poly.pdbx_seq_one_letter_code
_entity_poly.pdbx_strand_id
1 'polypeptide(L)'
;MKAKIQSSGKIIHVKYNSRVSKVVRFVAQILESGTKKVTITAVGRAIQVALRCAGKLSIRHNSPRFVFNVLTSTADGTRVLRSPEQSAASMISILIEKSV
;
A
#
# COMPACT_ATOMS: atom_id res chain seq x y z
N MET A 1 14.79 31.20 -1.77
CA MET A 1 15.04 29.79 -2.13
C MET A 1 13.81 28.97 -1.73
N LYS A 2 13.06 28.39 -2.67
CA LYS A 2 11.89 27.56 -2.34
C LYS A 2 12.35 26.12 -2.11
N ALA A 3 12.16 25.59 -0.91
CA ALA A 3 12.41 24.18 -0.61
C ALA A 3 11.49 23.32 -1.49
N LYS A 4 12.09 22.61 -2.46
CA LYS A 4 11.38 21.65 -3.30
C LYS A 4 11.18 20.41 -2.44
N ILE A 5 10.01 20.26 -1.83
CA ILE A 5 9.63 19.05 -1.09
C ILE A 5 9.49 17.94 -2.14
N GLN A 6 10.59 17.25 -2.42
CA GLN A 6 10.64 16.13 -3.35
C GLN A 6 10.16 14.88 -2.60
N SER A 7 8.85 14.82 -2.33
CA SER A 7 8.20 13.61 -1.82
C SER A 7 8.13 12.58 -2.95
N SER A 8 9.19 11.76 -3.10
CA SER A 8 9.26 10.69 -4.11
C SER A 8 8.54 9.40 -3.65
N GLY A 9 7.41 9.55 -2.95
CA GLY A 9 6.55 8.43 -2.55
C GLY A 9 5.46 8.15 -3.58
N LYS A 10 5.21 6.88 -3.93
CA LYS A 10 4.03 6.48 -4.71
C LYS A 10 3.00 5.76 -3.83
N ILE A 11 1.73 6.11 -3.95
CA ILE A 11 0.63 5.44 -3.26
C ILE A 11 -0.11 4.54 -4.26
N ILE A 12 -0.42 3.31 -3.86
CA ILE A 12 -1.10 2.29 -4.66
C ILE A 12 -2.33 1.81 -3.90
N HIS A 13 -3.51 2.04 -4.49
CA HIS A 13 -4.76 1.55 -3.94
C HIS A 13 -5.07 0.15 -4.50
N VAL A 14 -5.19 -0.83 -3.61
CA VAL A 14 -5.47 -2.22 -3.98
C VAL A 14 -6.96 -2.50 -3.81
N LYS A 15 -7.57 -3.04 -4.87
CA LYS A 15 -8.95 -3.54 -4.85
C LYS A 15 -8.99 -5.02 -4.49
N TYR A 16 -10.09 -5.49 -3.90
CA TYR A 16 -10.23 -6.88 -3.45
C TYR A 16 -10.09 -7.92 -4.58
N ASN A 17 -10.42 -7.56 -5.82
CA ASN A 17 -10.29 -8.41 -7.01
C ASN A 17 -8.91 -8.28 -7.70
N SER A 18 -7.97 -7.51 -7.14
CA SER A 18 -6.65 -7.33 -7.72
C SER A 18 -5.86 -8.64 -7.64
N ARG A 19 -5.27 -9.06 -8.77
CA ARG A 19 -4.36 -10.20 -8.77
C ARG A 19 -3.08 -9.82 -8.01
N VAL A 20 -2.83 -10.48 -6.88
CA VAL A 20 -1.66 -10.25 -6.00
C VAL A 20 -0.35 -10.21 -6.81
N SER A 21 -0.15 -11.14 -7.74
CA SER A 21 1.08 -11.20 -8.55
C SER A 21 1.29 -9.97 -9.45
N LYS A 22 0.21 -9.36 -9.95
CA LYS A 22 0.30 -8.13 -10.76
C LYS A 22 0.70 -6.95 -9.87
N VAL A 23 0.08 -6.82 -8.70
CA VAL A 23 0.40 -5.75 -7.74
C VAL A 23 1.85 -5.84 -7.28
N VAL A 24 2.33 -7.04 -6.94
CA VAL A 24 3.72 -7.28 -6.54
C VAL A 24 4.71 -6.86 -7.64
N ARG A 25 4.48 -7.26 -8.90
CA ARG A 25 5.35 -6.86 -10.02
C ARG A 25 5.36 -5.34 -10.22
N PHE A 26 4.20 -4.71 -10.13
CA PHE A 26 4.07 -3.27 -10.30
C PHE A 26 4.81 -2.50 -9.20
N VAL A 27 4.68 -2.93 -7.94
CA VAL A 27 5.42 -2.34 -6.81
C VAL A 27 6.93 -2.52 -7.00
N ALA A 28 7.38 -3.72 -7.38
CA ALA A 28 8.80 -3.98 -7.65
C ALA A 28 9.35 -3.07 -8.75
N GLN A 29 8.64 -2.93 -9.87
CA GLN A 29 9.03 -2.04 -10.97
C GLN A 29 9.17 -0.57 -10.52
N ILE A 30 8.27 -0.10 -9.66
CA ILE A 30 8.34 1.26 -9.10
C ILE A 30 9.59 1.44 -8.22
N LEU A 31 9.92 0.44 -7.40
CA LEU A 31 11.10 0.47 -6.51
C LEU A 31 12.42 0.31 -7.28
N GLU A 32 12.40 -0.40 -8.41
CA GLU A 32 13.51 -0.53 -9.35
C GLU A 32 13.73 0.76 -10.15
N SER A 33 12.66 1.51 -10.46
CA SER A 33 12.73 2.78 -11.18
C SER A 33 13.31 3.96 -10.36
N GLY A 34 13.89 3.69 -9.17
CA GLY A 34 14.48 4.70 -8.30
C GLY A 34 13.52 5.33 -7.29
N THR A 35 12.26 4.89 -7.22
CA THR A 35 11.32 5.34 -6.18
C THR A 35 11.74 4.75 -4.84
N LYS A 36 12.00 5.59 -3.84
CA LYS A 36 12.48 5.13 -2.52
C LYS A 36 11.36 4.64 -1.61
N LYS A 37 10.13 5.12 -1.81
CA LYS A 37 8.98 4.84 -0.93
C LYS A 37 7.74 4.48 -1.74
N VAL A 38 7.09 3.38 -1.37
CA VAL A 38 5.81 2.96 -1.95
C VAL A 38 4.84 2.62 -0.84
N THR A 39 3.65 3.20 -0.85
CA THR A 39 2.59 2.90 0.11
C THR A 39 1.50 2.10 -0.58
N ILE A 40 1.19 0.91 -0.05
CA ILE A 40 0.05 0.11 -0.48
C ILE A 40 -1.10 0.36 0.47
N THR A 41 -2.21 0.88 -0.03
CA THR A 41 -3.42 1.15 0.76
C THR A 41 -4.57 0.24 0.32
N ALA A 42 -5.30 -0.32 1.27
CA ALA A 42 -6.46 -1.16 1.01
C ALA A 42 -7.54 -1.01 2.08
N VAL A 43 -8.80 -1.26 1.71
CA VAL A 43 -9.97 -1.10 2.58
C VAL A 43 -10.83 -2.36 2.55
N GLY A 44 -11.41 -2.72 3.70
CA GLY A 44 -12.29 -3.89 3.87
C GLY A 44 -11.63 -5.18 3.41
N ARG A 45 -12.33 -5.96 2.56
CA ARG A 45 -11.83 -7.25 2.04
C ARG A 45 -10.53 -7.13 1.25
N ALA A 46 -10.19 -5.94 0.74
CA ALA A 46 -8.94 -5.72 0.01
C ALA A 46 -7.69 -5.76 0.93
N ILE A 47 -7.85 -5.63 2.25
CA ILE A 47 -6.74 -5.71 3.22
C ILE A 47 -5.97 -7.03 3.06
N GLN A 48 -6.67 -8.15 2.89
CA GLN A 48 -6.03 -9.45 2.69
C GLN A 48 -5.14 -9.48 1.43
N VAL A 49 -5.53 -8.76 0.38
CA VAL A 49 -4.75 -8.64 -0.85
C VAL A 49 -3.49 -7.83 -0.59
N ALA A 50 -3.60 -6.69 0.11
CA ALA A 50 -2.44 -5.86 0.46
C ALA A 50 -1.42 -6.61 1.33
N LEU A 51 -1.87 -7.33 2.36
CA LEU A 51 -1.00 -8.15 3.22
C LEU A 51 -0.30 -9.26 2.43
N ARG A 52 -1.03 -9.98 1.56
CA ARG A 52 -0.44 -10.99 0.67
C ARG A 52 0.58 -10.38 -0.29
N CYS A 53 0.37 -9.15 -0.76
CA CYS A 53 1.34 -8.44 -1.59
C CYS A 53 2.62 -8.12 -0.80
N ALA A 54 2.49 -7.55 0.39
CA ALA A 54 3.62 -7.23 1.25
C ALA A 54 4.43 -8.48 1.62
N GLY A 55 3.77 -9.58 2.02
CA GLY A 55 4.45 -10.84 2.32
C GLY A 55 5.15 -11.47 1.10
N LYS A 56 4.59 -11.36 -0.10
CA LYS A 56 5.30 -11.83 -1.30
C LYS A 56 6.47 -10.93 -1.70
N LEU A 57 6.36 -9.63 -1.45
CA LEU A 57 7.45 -8.67 -1.68
C LEU A 57 8.60 -8.94 -0.72
N SER A 58 8.33 -9.19 0.57
CA SER A 58 9.39 -9.51 1.55
C SER A 58 10.13 -10.81 1.21
N ILE A 59 9.42 -11.85 0.76
CA ILE A 59 10.04 -13.13 0.35
C ILE A 59 10.85 -12.98 -0.95
N ARG A 60 10.28 -12.34 -1.99
CA ARG A 60 10.97 -12.18 -3.28
C ARG A 60 12.18 -11.28 -3.19
N HIS A 61 12.11 -10.26 -2.33
CA HIS A 61 13.16 -9.29 -2.16
C HIS A 61 13.70 -9.40 -0.74
N ASN A 62 14.10 -10.61 -0.32
CA ASN A 62 14.66 -10.99 0.99
C ASN A 62 15.96 -10.24 1.33
N SER A 63 15.86 -8.92 1.30
CA SER A 63 16.92 -7.96 1.37
C SER A 63 16.60 -7.12 2.60
N PRO A 64 17.57 -6.84 3.47
CA PRO A 64 17.42 -5.89 4.58
C PRO A 64 17.07 -4.46 4.09
N ARG A 65 16.91 -4.31 2.77
CA ARG A 65 16.54 -3.11 2.04
C ARG A 65 15.06 -2.75 2.13
N PHE A 66 14.18 -3.47 2.82
CA PHE A 66 12.77 -3.06 2.89
C PHE A 66 12.24 -2.92 4.32
N VAL A 67 11.88 -1.69 4.69
CA VAL A 67 11.16 -1.38 5.93
C VAL A 67 9.67 -1.36 5.64
N PHE A 68 8.90 -2.12 6.42
CA PHE A 68 7.44 -2.20 6.31
C PHE A 68 6.79 -1.51 7.51
N ASN A 69 6.24 -0.30 7.30
CA ASN A 69 5.45 0.39 8.32
C ASN A 69 3.96 0.19 8.03
N VAL A 70 3.26 -0.43 8.97
CA VAL A 70 1.84 -0.78 8.83
C VAL A 70 1.00 0.13 9.72
N LEU A 71 0.08 0.87 9.10
CA LEU A 71 -0.92 1.67 9.79
C LEU A 71 -2.32 1.10 9.50
N THR A 72 -3.08 0.86 10.55
CA THR A 72 -4.49 0.48 10.45
C THR A 72 -5.36 1.62 10.95
N SER A 73 -6.47 1.88 10.27
CA SER A 73 -7.43 2.91 10.67
C SER A 73 -8.83 2.46 10.27
N THR A 74 -9.85 2.89 11.01
CA THR A 74 -11.25 2.77 10.59
C THR A 74 -11.60 4.03 9.82
N ALA A 75 -11.92 3.88 8.52
CA ALA A 75 -12.45 5.01 7.76
C ALA A 75 -13.87 5.28 8.27
N ASP A 76 -14.03 6.32 9.09
CA ASP A 76 -15.33 6.71 9.61
C ASP A 76 -16.12 7.39 8.49
N GLY A 77 -17.02 6.64 7.87
CA GLY A 77 -17.83 7.10 6.75
C GLY A 77 -18.91 8.06 7.24
N THR A 78 -18.59 9.34 7.41
CA THR A 78 -19.62 10.34 7.69
C THR A 78 -20.43 10.64 6.43
N ARG A 79 -21.65 10.09 6.46
CA ARG A 79 -22.92 10.51 5.82
C ARG A 79 -22.90 10.79 4.31
N VAL A 80 -23.56 9.89 3.56
CA VAL A 80 -24.71 10.16 2.67
C VAL A 80 -24.97 8.90 1.83
N LEU A 81 -26.08 8.21 2.10
CA LEU A 81 -26.81 7.31 1.20
C LEU A 81 -25.98 6.32 0.35
N ARG A 82 -25.39 5.26 0.94
CA ARG A 82 -25.10 3.99 0.21
C ARG A 82 -24.81 2.83 1.17
N SER A 83 -25.50 1.71 0.90
CA SER A 83 -25.30 0.30 1.33
C SER A 83 -24.63 -0.01 2.69
N PRO A 84 -25.20 -0.92 3.52
CA PRO A 84 -24.60 -1.41 4.77
C PRO A 84 -23.16 -1.94 4.66
N GLU A 85 -22.70 -2.32 3.46
CA GLU A 85 -21.32 -2.76 3.21
C GLU A 85 -20.27 -1.64 3.30
N GLN A 86 -20.66 -0.38 3.45
CA GLN A 86 -19.74 0.77 3.61
C GLN A 86 -19.70 1.33 5.04
N SER A 87 -20.28 0.63 6.03
CA SER A 87 -20.22 1.01 7.44
C SER A 87 -18.85 0.68 8.03
N ALA A 88 -18.08 1.68 8.47
CA ALA A 88 -16.76 1.56 9.11
C ALA A 88 -15.83 0.52 8.46
N ALA A 89 -15.42 0.76 7.21
CA ALA A 89 -14.52 -0.17 6.55
C ALA A 89 -13.09 0.01 7.10
N SER A 90 -12.53 -1.03 7.72
CA SER A 90 -11.13 -1.07 8.13
C SER A 90 -10.24 -0.75 6.93
N MET A 91 -9.21 0.07 7.14
CA MET A 91 -8.19 0.43 6.17
C MET A 91 -6.82 -0.02 6.68
N ILE A 92 -5.97 -0.46 5.76
CA ILE A 92 -4.55 -0.68 5.99
C ILE A 92 -3.73 0.18 5.03
N SER A 93 -2.64 0.75 5.51
CA SER A 93 -1.60 1.36 4.71
C SER A 93 -0.26 0.72 5.07
N ILE A 94 0.39 0.13 4.08
CA ILE A 94 1.68 -0.54 4.21
C ILE A 94 2.70 0.30 3.44
N LEU A 95 3.53 1.04 4.15
CA LEU A 95 4.65 1.76 3.58
C LEU A 95 5.83 0.79 3.42
N ILE A 96 6.38 0.76 2.22
CA ILE A 96 7.53 -0.03 1.80
C ILE A 96 8.63 0.97 1.43
N GLU A 97 9.70 0.99 2.21
CA GLU A 97 10.83 1.86 1.96
C GLU A 97 12.04 1.06 1.54
N LYS A 98 12.67 1.45 0.42
CA LYS A 98 13.95 0.88 -0.01
C LYS A 98 15.07 1.49 0.83
N SER A 99 15.61 0.75 1.80
CA SER A 99 16.85 1.10 2.50
C SER A 99 18.01 1.07 1.51
N VAL A 100 18.76 2.17 1.50
CA VAL A 100 19.95 2.38 0.66
C VAL A 100 21.09 1.55 1.21
#